data_AF-A0A166FRR5-F1
#
_entry.id   AF-A0A166FRR5-F1
#
_cell.length_a   1.000
_cell.length_b   1.000
_cell.length_c   1.000
_cell.angle_alpha   90.00
_cell.angle_beta   90.00
_cell.angle_gamma   90.00
#
_symmetry.space_group_name_H-M   'P 1'
#
loop_
_entity.id
_entity.type
_entity.pdbx_description
1 polymer ?
#
loop_
_entity_poly.entity_id
_entity_poly.type
_entity_poly.pdbx_seq_one_letter_code
_entity_poly.pdbx_strand_id
1 'polypeptide(L)'
;MANSDNLIAAVKKFYNSGDEYLIPVGIDKSKIPALSNYIEAQNTGLLLVDVDDIADTAPYASNVNTAAFKANTDTDHANVLSSGTVGAVSALPVGSLDIANTSGLDDSVLPQDQLSFQQDQLVPYSEGNINTYYFAQGMPIVRDGKTLSGDYIDMLLGRDFIIKHSNKKLTEIMVKNPKISYDNTGINLLKSGIESVFDQLYRNGGIGEKDNGKPDYTVTALPREDMKDTDVSQRIYRGLSWQYHPADAIDDAYISGEIDL
;
A
#
# COMPACT_ATOMS: atom_id res chain seq x y z
N MET A 1 25.44 -19.84 -2.69
CA MET A 1 24.80 -18.80 -1.85
C MET A 1 25.53 -17.45 -2.03
N ALA A 2 25.53 -16.84 -3.22
CA ALA A 2 26.39 -15.67 -3.46
C ALA A 2 25.81 -14.60 -4.42
N ASN A 3 24.48 -14.46 -4.54
CA ASN A 3 23.90 -13.43 -5.43
C ASN A 3 22.67 -12.68 -4.86
N SER A 4 22.06 -13.16 -3.77
CA SER A 4 20.98 -12.44 -3.07
C SER A 4 21.50 -11.26 -2.26
N ASP A 5 22.70 -11.38 -1.67
CA ASP A 5 23.27 -10.36 -0.78
C ASP A 5 23.56 -9.06 -1.52
N ASN A 6 23.96 -9.15 -2.80
CA ASN A 6 24.16 -7.98 -3.66
C ASN A 6 22.83 -7.29 -4.00
N LEU A 7 21.77 -8.06 -4.28
CA LEU A 7 20.44 -7.52 -4.58
C LEU A 7 19.85 -6.81 -3.36
N ILE A 8 19.86 -7.44 -2.19
CA ILE A 8 19.35 -6.83 -0.96
C ILE A 8 20.19 -5.61 -0.55
N ALA A 9 21.50 -5.66 -0.74
CA ALA A 9 22.35 -4.48 -0.52
C ALA A 9 21.99 -3.33 -1.47
N ALA A 10 21.69 -3.61 -2.73
CA ALA A 10 21.24 -2.60 -3.68
C ALA A 10 19.91 -1.97 -3.25
N VAL A 11 18.90 -2.78 -2.88
CA VAL A 11 17.61 -2.26 -2.39
C VAL A 11 17.79 -1.43 -1.12
N LYS A 12 18.55 -1.93 -0.14
CA LYS A 12 18.85 -1.20 1.12
C LYS A 12 19.40 0.21 0.89
N LYS A 13 20.18 0.40 -0.16
CA LYS A 13 20.78 1.70 -0.49
C LYS A 13 19.72 2.75 -0.86
N PHE A 14 18.63 2.35 -1.49
CA PHE A 14 17.58 3.23 -2.00
C PHE A 14 16.26 3.16 -1.21
N TYR A 15 16.11 2.15 -0.35
CA TYR A 15 14.86 1.94 0.39
C TYR A 15 14.36 3.19 1.14
N ASN A 16 15.28 3.96 1.74
CA ASN A 16 14.94 5.18 2.48
C ASN A 16 15.03 6.47 1.63
N SER A 17 15.21 6.38 0.31
CA SER A 17 15.25 7.57 -0.58
C SER A 17 13.87 8.08 -1.02
N GLY A 18 12.80 7.57 -0.42
CA GLY A 18 11.43 8.01 -0.68
C GLY A 18 10.62 7.09 -1.59
N ASP A 19 11.11 5.87 -1.83
CA ASP A 19 10.42 4.89 -2.65
C ASP A 19 9.15 4.36 -1.92
N GLU A 20 8.07 4.18 -2.69
CA GLU A 20 6.84 3.53 -2.23
C GLU A 20 6.72 2.13 -2.83
N TYR A 21 6.99 2.02 -4.13
CA TYR A 21 6.93 0.78 -4.87
C TYR A 21 8.32 0.31 -5.27
N LEU A 22 8.61 -0.96 -5.06
CA LEU A 22 9.74 -1.67 -5.64
C LEU A 22 9.22 -2.60 -6.72
N ILE A 23 9.62 -2.37 -7.97
CA ILE A 23 9.28 -3.21 -9.12
C ILE A 23 10.57 -3.85 -9.66
N PRO A 24 10.82 -5.15 -9.42
CA PRO A 24 12.02 -5.80 -9.90
C PRO A 24 11.91 -6.12 -11.40
N VAL A 25 12.84 -5.58 -12.19
CA VAL A 25 12.89 -5.81 -13.65
C VAL A 25 14.15 -6.59 -14.02
N GLY A 26 13.98 -7.64 -14.84
CA GLY A 26 15.10 -8.41 -15.39
C GLY A 26 15.92 -9.20 -14.37
N ILE A 27 15.36 -9.48 -13.18
CA ILE A 27 16.04 -10.29 -12.16
C ILE A 27 15.67 -11.76 -12.27
N ASP A 28 16.54 -12.62 -11.73
CA ASP A 28 16.22 -14.03 -11.49
C ASP A 28 15.07 -14.16 -10.48
N LYS A 29 13.95 -14.74 -10.90
CA LYS A 29 12.73 -14.90 -10.09
C LYS A 29 12.96 -15.67 -8.79
N SER A 30 13.97 -16.53 -8.72
CA SER A 30 14.35 -17.21 -7.47
C SER A 30 14.80 -16.25 -6.35
N LYS A 31 15.02 -14.96 -6.67
CA LYS A 31 15.38 -13.91 -5.71
C LYS A 31 14.19 -13.15 -5.14
N ILE A 32 13.01 -13.24 -5.76
CA ILE A 32 11.80 -12.54 -5.30
C ILE A 32 11.44 -12.88 -3.85
N PRO A 33 11.50 -14.15 -3.37
CA PRO A 33 11.17 -14.44 -1.97
C PRO A 33 12.05 -13.69 -0.97
N ALA A 34 13.34 -13.53 -1.28
CA ALA A 34 14.27 -12.79 -0.44
C ALA A 34 13.98 -11.27 -0.44
N LEU A 35 13.59 -10.71 -1.60
CA LEU A 35 13.13 -9.32 -1.70
C LEU A 35 11.85 -9.11 -0.89
N SER A 36 10.86 -9.97 -1.08
CA SER A 36 9.58 -9.91 -0.40
C SER A 36 9.76 -9.95 1.11
N ASN A 37 10.54 -10.90 1.63
CA ASN A 37 10.86 -10.97 3.06
C ASN A 37 11.60 -9.73 3.59
N TYR A 38 12.44 -9.10 2.76
CA TYR A 38 13.13 -7.89 3.16
C TYR A 38 12.18 -6.70 3.28
N ILE A 39 11.31 -6.49 2.29
CA ILE A 39 10.29 -5.44 2.29
C ILE A 39 9.31 -5.66 3.44
N GLU A 40 8.86 -6.90 3.64
CA GLU A 40 7.98 -7.28 4.75
C GLU A 40 8.57 -6.89 6.11
N ALA A 41 9.86 -7.14 6.32
CA ALA A 41 10.55 -6.77 7.55
C ALA A 41 10.66 -5.25 7.78
N GLN A 42 10.43 -4.41 6.76
CA GLN A 42 10.41 -2.96 6.92
C GLN A 42 9.04 -2.41 7.32
N ASN A 43 7.97 -3.24 7.21
CA ASN A 43 6.58 -2.89 7.53
C ASN A 43 6.09 -1.60 6.83
N THR A 44 6.72 -1.28 5.71
CA THR A 44 6.48 -0.16 4.80
C THR A 44 6.96 -0.60 3.42
N GLY A 45 6.63 0.16 2.38
CA GLY A 45 6.93 -0.13 0.99
C GLY A 45 6.13 -1.32 0.46
N LEU A 46 5.99 -1.38 -0.85
CA LEU A 46 5.31 -2.48 -1.53
C LEU A 46 6.23 -3.07 -2.58
N LEU A 47 6.39 -4.39 -2.55
CA LEU A 47 6.99 -5.14 -3.65
C LEU A 47 5.88 -5.50 -4.65
N LEU A 48 5.98 -5.01 -5.87
CA LEU A 48 5.06 -5.40 -6.94
C LEU A 48 5.78 -6.32 -7.92
N VAL A 49 5.22 -7.51 -8.17
CA VAL A 49 5.85 -8.51 -9.04
C VAL A 49 4.93 -8.90 -10.19
N ASP A 50 5.45 -8.76 -11.41
CA ASP A 50 4.81 -9.30 -12.60
C ASP A 50 5.18 -10.80 -12.73
N VAL A 51 4.18 -11.68 -12.63
CA VAL A 51 4.37 -13.14 -12.60
C VAL A 51 3.99 -13.80 -13.93
N ASP A 52 4.70 -14.87 -14.30
CA ASP A 52 4.33 -15.64 -15.50
C ASP A 52 3.38 -16.78 -15.13
N ASP A 53 3.72 -17.49 -14.06
CA ASP A 53 2.94 -18.54 -13.43
C ASP A 53 2.57 -18.11 -12.00
N ILE A 54 1.30 -18.23 -11.64
CA ILE A 54 0.80 -17.89 -10.30
C ILE A 54 1.43 -18.80 -9.22
N ALA A 55 1.82 -20.02 -9.56
CA ALA A 55 2.44 -20.96 -8.64
C ALA A 55 3.79 -20.46 -8.09
N ASP A 56 4.47 -19.57 -8.83
CA ASP A 56 5.74 -18.96 -8.41
C ASP A 56 5.58 -18.09 -7.15
N THR A 57 4.35 -17.66 -6.82
CA THR A 57 4.05 -16.81 -5.65
C THR A 57 4.01 -17.57 -4.33
N ALA A 58 3.85 -18.89 -4.36
CA ALA A 58 3.68 -19.71 -3.17
C ALA A 58 4.73 -19.48 -2.05
N PRO A 59 6.02 -19.26 -2.35
CA PRO A 59 7.04 -19.04 -1.30
C PRO A 59 6.92 -17.72 -0.53
N TYR A 60 6.11 -16.77 -1.01
CA TYR A 60 5.96 -15.43 -0.42
C TYR A 60 4.51 -14.94 -0.37
N ALA A 61 3.55 -15.84 -0.57
CA ALA A 61 2.12 -15.50 -0.59
C ALA A 61 1.59 -14.96 0.75
N SER A 62 2.27 -15.25 1.87
CA SER A 62 1.88 -14.77 3.20
C SER A 62 2.38 -13.36 3.52
N ASN A 63 3.25 -12.77 2.70
CA ASN A 63 3.82 -11.46 2.99
C ASN A 63 2.83 -10.36 2.60
N VAL A 64 2.50 -9.52 3.57
CA VAL A 64 1.49 -8.46 3.42
C VAL A 64 1.94 -7.42 2.41
N ASN A 65 3.23 -7.07 2.40
CA ASN A 65 3.76 -5.98 1.59
C ASN A 65 4.17 -6.41 0.18
N THR A 66 3.56 -7.46 -0.38
CA THR A 66 3.85 -7.95 -1.74
C THR A 66 2.57 -8.18 -2.53
N ALA A 67 2.47 -7.57 -3.71
CA ALA A 67 1.38 -7.78 -4.65
C ALA A 67 1.89 -8.40 -5.95
N ALA A 68 1.11 -9.30 -6.53
CA ALA A 68 1.43 -9.95 -7.79
C ALA A 68 0.47 -9.53 -8.89
N PHE A 69 0.99 -9.46 -10.11
CA PHE A 69 0.28 -8.94 -11.27
C PHE A 69 0.46 -9.85 -12.49
N LYS A 70 -0.62 -10.04 -13.24
CA LYS A 70 -0.64 -10.79 -14.50
C LYS A 70 -1.46 -10.09 -15.57
N ALA A 71 -0.78 -9.52 -16.57
CA ALA A 71 -1.37 -9.16 -17.85
C ALA A 71 -1.21 -10.28 -18.89
N ASN A 72 -1.89 -10.10 -20.02
CA ASN A 72 -1.65 -10.91 -21.21
C ASN A 72 -0.28 -10.56 -21.81
N THR A 73 0.31 -11.50 -22.53
CA THR A 73 1.63 -11.33 -23.16
C THR A 73 1.60 -11.87 -24.57
N ASP A 74 2.26 -11.19 -25.50
CA ASP A 74 2.42 -11.64 -26.88
C ASP A 74 3.83 -11.32 -27.40
N THR A 75 3.99 -11.21 -28.73
CA THR A 75 5.30 -10.93 -29.34
C THR A 75 5.80 -9.51 -29.04
N ASP A 76 4.88 -8.57 -28.80
CA ASP A 76 5.16 -7.14 -28.65
C ASP A 76 4.90 -6.64 -27.22
N HIS A 77 4.16 -7.40 -26.39
CA HIS A 77 3.77 -7.03 -25.03
C HIS A 77 4.32 -8.01 -23.99
N ALA A 78 5.09 -7.48 -23.04
CA ALA A 78 5.55 -8.20 -21.86
C ALA A 78 4.54 -8.05 -20.70
N ASN A 79 4.65 -8.88 -19.66
CA ASN A 79 3.87 -8.67 -18.43
C ASN A 79 4.48 -7.49 -17.66
N VAL A 80 3.89 -6.30 -17.84
CA VAL A 80 4.32 -5.04 -17.21
C VAL A 80 3.18 -4.36 -16.46
N LEU A 81 2.18 -5.14 -16.06
CA LEU A 81 0.94 -4.64 -15.45
C LEU A 81 1.23 -3.84 -14.18
N SER A 82 2.12 -4.32 -13.31
CA SER A 82 2.47 -3.61 -12.08
C SER A 82 2.95 -2.18 -12.36
N SER A 83 3.82 -2.01 -13.36
CA SER A 83 4.37 -0.71 -13.74
C SER A 83 3.35 0.18 -14.44
N GLY A 84 2.48 -0.40 -15.28
CA GLY A 84 1.40 0.35 -15.93
C GLY A 84 0.37 0.86 -14.93
N THR A 85 -0.03 0.02 -13.97
CA THR A 85 -0.92 0.40 -12.87
C THR A 85 -0.31 1.52 -12.04
N VAL A 86 0.95 1.40 -11.60
CA VAL A 86 1.65 2.47 -10.86
C VAL A 86 1.76 3.74 -11.71
N GLY A 87 2.03 3.63 -13.00
CA GLY A 87 2.06 4.76 -13.93
C GLY A 87 0.73 5.52 -13.99
N ALA A 88 -0.40 4.81 -13.93
CA ALA A 88 -1.73 5.41 -13.94
C ALA A 88 -2.11 6.08 -12.61
N VAL A 89 -1.71 5.53 -11.46
CA VAL A 89 -2.20 6.00 -10.15
C VAL A 89 -1.20 6.85 -9.37
N SER A 90 0.09 6.81 -9.68
CA SER A 90 1.14 7.44 -8.84
C SER A 90 1.06 8.97 -8.73
N ALA A 91 0.38 9.64 -9.65
CA ALA A 91 0.14 11.08 -9.58
C ALA A 91 -1.03 11.47 -8.65
N LEU A 92 -1.85 10.49 -8.23
CA LEU A 92 -2.98 10.71 -7.35
C LEU A 92 -2.53 10.83 -5.88
N PRO A 93 -3.17 11.69 -5.08
CA PRO A 93 -2.96 11.70 -3.65
C PRO A 93 -3.23 10.32 -3.02
N VAL A 94 -2.36 9.88 -2.12
CA VAL A 94 -2.63 8.68 -1.31
C VAL A 94 -3.93 8.88 -0.54
N GLY A 95 -4.81 7.87 -0.61
CA GLY A 95 -6.17 7.90 -0.07
C GLY A 95 -7.25 8.25 -1.10
N SER A 96 -6.90 8.72 -2.30
CA SER A 96 -7.88 9.07 -3.34
C SER A 96 -7.93 8.07 -4.50
N LEU A 97 -7.26 6.93 -4.37
CA LEU A 97 -7.08 5.96 -5.45
C LEU A 97 -7.56 4.59 -4.98
N ASP A 98 -8.11 3.85 -5.91
CA ASP A 98 -8.37 2.43 -5.81
C ASP A 98 -7.53 1.74 -6.90
N ILE A 99 -6.82 0.68 -6.53
CA ILE A 99 -6.05 -0.10 -7.50
C ILE A 99 -6.99 -0.96 -8.34
N ALA A 100 -8.03 -1.52 -7.72
CA ALA A 100 -9.10 -2.14 -8.48
C ALA A 100 -9.76 -1.10 -9.37
N ASN A 101 -10.35 -1.56 -10.48
CA ASN A 101 -11.03 -0.72 -11.46
C ASN A 101 -10.16 0.33 -12.18
N THR A 102 -8.84 0.38 -11.93
CA THR A 102 -7.91 1.21 -12.71
C THR A 102 -7.99 0.80 -14.19
N SER A 103 -8.20 1.77 -15.06
CA SER A 103 -8.37 1.57 -16.52
C SER A 103 -7.54 2.59 -17.30
N GLY A 104 -7.54 2.48 -18.64
CA GLY A 104 -6.80 3.40 -19.49
C GLY A 104 -5.29 3.32 -19.29
N LEU A 105 -4.77 2.11 -19.06
CA LEU A 105 -3.33 1.87 -19.01
C LEU A 105 -2.70 2.14 -20.38
N ASP A 106 -1.40 2.42 -20.39
CA ASP A 106 -0.62 2.60 -21.62
C ASP A 106 -0.71 1.36 -22.52
N ASP A 107 -0.60 1.56 -23.84
CA ASP A 107 -0.71 0.49 -24.84
C ASP A 107 0.31 -0.65 -24.64
N SER A 108 1.39 -0.42 -23.88
CA SER A 108 2.33 -1.48 -23.47
C SER A 108 1.73 -2.55 -22.54
N VAL A 109 0.58 -2.30 -21.90
CA VAL A 109 -0.12 -3.26 -21.04
C VAL A 109 -1.30 -3.88 -21.79
N LEU A 110 -1.14 -5.13 -22.19
CA LEU A 110 -2.19 -5.85 -22.92
C LEU A 110 -3.22 -6.47 -21.94
N PRO A 111 -4.52 -6.12 -22.04
CA PRO A 111 -5.56 -6.82 -21.28
C PRO A 111 -5.67 -8.29 -21.71
N GLN A 112 -6.14 -9.12 -20.79
CA GLN A 112 -6.53 -10.50 -21.05
C GLN A 112 -7.51 -10.57 -22.22
N ASP A 113 -7.34 -11.58 -23.09
CA ASP A 113 -8.15 -11.72 -24.30
C ASP A 113 -9.64 -11.80 -23.98
N GLN A 114 -10.41 -10.84 -24.50
CA GLN A 114 -11.83 -10.72 -24.16
C GLN A 114 -12.68 -11.91 -24.61
N LEU A 115 -12.23 -12.74 -25.55
CA LEU A 115 -13.03 -13.88 -26.04
C LEU A 115 -12.69 -15.17 -25.27
N SER A 116 -11.46 -15.28 -24.78
CA SER A 116 -10.91 -16.50 -24.19
C SER A 116 -10.71 -16.40 -22.68
N PHE A 117 -10.79 -15.20 -22.12
CA PHE A 117 -10.57 -14.93 -20.70
C PHE A 117 -11.81 -14.26 -20.09
N GLN A 118 -12.68 -15.07 -19.51
CA GLN A 118 -13.95 -14.65 -18.89
C GLN A 118 -13.90 -14.85 -17.37
N GLN A 119 -15.02 -14.55 -16.69
CA GLN A 119 -15.12 -14.58 -15.23
C GLN A 119 -14.70 -15.92 -14.59
N ASP A 120 -14.97 -17.04 -15.24
CA ASP A 120 -14.56 -18.37 -14.78
C ASP A 120 -13.03 -18.57 -14.84
N GLN A 121 -12.35 -17.91 -15.77
CA GLN A 121 -10.90 -17.93 -15.92
C GLN A 121 -10.18 -17.00 -14.92
N LEU A 122 -10.91 -16.09 -14.27
CA LEU A 122 -10.39 -15.25 -13.18
C LEU A 122 -10.21 -16.01 -11.86
N VAL A 123 -11.00 -17.07 -11.64
CA VAL A 123 -11.04 -17.83 -10.37
C VAL A 123 -9.64 -18.13 -9.79
N PRO A 124 -8.69 -18.74 -10.52
CA PRO A 124 -7.38 -19.06 -9.94
C PRO A 124 -6.57 -17.81 -9.56
N TYR A 125 -6.79 -16.68 -10.23
CA TYR A 125 -6.12 -15.42 -9.92
C TYR A 125 -6.73 -14.77 -8.68
N SER A 126 -8.05 -14.69 -8.59
CA SER A 126 -8.75 -14.15 -7.41
C SER A 126 -8.52 -15.01 -6.16
N GLU A 127 -8.48 -16.35 -6.28
CA GLU A 127 -8.13 -17.24 -5.16
C GLU A 127 -6.68 -17.04 -4.67
N GLY A 128 -5.77 -16.65 -5.58
CA GLY A 128 -4.38 -16.34 -5.27
C GLY A 128 -4.10 -14.87 -4.97
N ASN A 129 -5.12 -14.01 -4.94
CA ASN A 129 -4.99 -12.54 -4.87
C ASN A 129 -4.01 -11.96 -5.91
N ILE A 130 -4.05 -12.49 -7.13
CA ILE A 130 -3.24 -12.01 -8.25
C ILE A 130 -4.04 -10.98 -9.03
N ASN A 131 -3.52 -9.76 -9.13
CA ASN A 131 -4.15 -8.68 -9.87
C ASN A 131 -4.04 -8.96 -11.37
N THR A 132 -5.16 -8.88 -12.09
CA THR A 132 -5.20 -9.08 -13.55
C THR A 132 -5.73 -7.84 -14.26
N TYR A 133 -5.36 -7.66 -15.52
CA TYR A 133 -5.97 -6.64 -16.39
C TYR A 133 -6.93 -7.31 -17.37
N TYR A 134 -8.24 -7.21 -17.17
CA TYR A 134 -9.24 -7.95 -17.97
C TYR A 134 -10.41 -7.06 -18.38
N PHE A 135 -11.19 -7.51 -19.36
CA PHE A 135 -12.39 -6.80 -19.80
C PHE A 135 -13.60 -7.10 -18.90
N ALA A 136 -14.00 -6.12 -18.11
CA ALA A 136 -15.29 -6.09 -17.43
C ALA A 136 -16.29 -5.29 -18.27
N GLN A 137 -17.33 -5.95 -18.79
CA GLN A 137 -18.38 -5.30 -19.62
C GLN A 137 -17.81 -4.46 -20.79
N GLY A 138 -16.74 -4.94 -21.43
CA GLY A 138 -16.08 -4.25 -22.54
C GLY A 138 -15.10 -3.15 -22.14
N MET A 139 -14.87 -2.93 -20.84
CA MET A 139 -13.87 -1.99 -20.32
C MET A 139 -12.71 -2.75 -19.68
N PRO A 140 -11.46 -2.52 -20.11
CA PRO A 140 -10.31 -3.18 -19.51
C PRO A 140 -9.96 -2.51 -18.18
N ILE A 141 -10.00 -3.29 -17.10
CA ILE A 141 -9.76 -2.84 -15.73
C ILE A 141 -8.75 -3.73 -15.02
N VAL A 142 -8.01 -3.15 -14.08
CA VAL A 142 -7.24 -3.89 -13.07
C VAL A 142 -8.24 -4.48 -12.08
N ARG A 143 -8.07 -5.76 -11.74
CA ARG A 143 -8.97 -6.49 -10.85
C ARG A 143 -8.35 -6.72 -9.46
N ASP A 144 -9.22 -6.72 -8.46
CA ASP A 144 -9.02 -7.04 -7.04
C ASP A 144 -8.18 -6.04 -6.24
N GLY A 145 -7.11 -5.45 -6.79
CA GLY A 145 -6.33 -4.40 -6.12
C GLY A 145 -5.65 -4.86 -4.82
N LYS A 146 -5.34 -6.15 -4.71
CA LYS A 146 -4.88 -6.81 -3.48
C LYS A 146 -3.42 -7.18 -3.50
N THR A 147 -2.86 -7.25 -2.31
CA THR A 147 -1.61 -7.96 -2.03
C THR A 147 -1.86 -9.46 -1.95
N LEU A 148 -0.80 -10.26 -1.98
CA LEU A 148 -0.89 -11.71 -1.91
C LEU A 148 -1.55 -12.20 -0.61
N SER A 149 -1.40 -11.47 0.50
CA SER A 149 -2.08 -11.76 1.78
C SER A 149 -3.59 -11.48 1.74
N GLY A 150 -4.08 -10.77 0.72
CA GLY A 150 -5.47 -10.37 0.56
C GLY A 150 -5.78 -8.96 1.10
N ASP A 151 -4.79 -8.25 1.62
CA ASP A 151 -4.94 -6.85 2.02
C ASP A 151 -5.00 -5.94 0.79
N TYR A 152 -5.89 -4.96 0.81
CA TYR A 152 -6.00 -3.95 -0.24
C TYR A 152 -4.76 -3.05 -0.29
N ILE A 153 -4.24 -2.81 -1.50
CA ILE A 153 -2.98 -2.08 -1.71
C ILE A 153 -3.10 -0.62 -1.25
N ASP A 154 -4.20 0.05 -1.59
CA ASP A 154 -4.50 1.44 -1.20
C ASP A 154 -4.60 1.61 0.33
N MET A 155 -5.10 0.60 1.06
CA MET A 155 -5.05 0.58 2.53
C MET A 155 -3.60 0.60 3.04
N LEU A 156 -2.72 -0.22 2.46
CA LEU A 156 -1.30 -0.26 2.85
C LEU A 156 -0.58 1.04 2.50
N LEU A 157 -0.90 1.67 1.36
CA LEU A 157 -0.42 3.02 1.03
C LEU A 157 -0.85 4.04 2.08
N GLY A 158 -2.09 3.97 2.58
CA GLY A 158 -2.58 4.82 3.68
C GLY A 158 -1.78 4.63 4.98
N ARG A 159 -1.50 3.38 5.37
CA ARG A 159 -0.63 3.05 6.51
C ARG A 159 0.76 3.67 6.34
N ASP A 160 1.35 3.48 5.17
CA ASP A 160 2.68 3.98 4.84
C ASP A 160 2.76 5.49 4.83
N PHE A 161 1.74 6.15 4.28
CA PHE A 161 1.58 7.60 4.34
C PHE A 161 1.60 8.09 5.79
N ILE A 162 0.80 7.49 6.67
CA ILE A 162 0.75 7.85 8.09
C ILE A 162 2.14 7.72 8.72
N ILE A 163 2.84 6.60 8.52
CA ILE A 163 4.15 6.33 9.12
C ILE A 163 5.19 7.34 8.61
N LYS A 164 5.34 7.46 7.29
CA LYS A 164 6.36 8.31 6.66
C LYS A 164 6.12 9.79 6.98
N HIS A 165 4.88 10.26 6.82
CA HIS A 165 4.55 11.66 7.06
C HIS A 165 4.54 12.03 8.54
N SER A 166 4.17 11.12 9.46
CA SER A 166 4.29 11.36 10.90
C SER A 166 5.75 11.50 11.32
N ASN A 167 6.64 10.62 10.85
CA ASN A 167 8.08 10.71 11.13
C ASN A 167 8.67 12.03 10.62
N LYS A 168 8.31 12.44 9.40
CA LYS A 168 8.69 13.75 8.85
C LYS A 168 8.17 14.89 9.71
N LYS A 169 6.88 14.86 10.08
CA LYS A 169 6.22 15.92 10.86
C LYS A 169 6.81 16.06 12.26
N LEU A 170 7.08 14.94 12.93
CA LEU A 170 7.75 14.95 14.24
C LEU A 170 9.15 15.55 14.12
N THR A 171 9.91 15.19 13.08
CA THR A 171 11.23 15.77 12.81
C THR A 171 11.15 17.28 12.59
N GLU A 172 10.20 17.76 11.79
CA GLU A 172 9.98 19.19 11.57
C GLU A 172 9.66 19.93 12.87
N ILE A 173 8.82 19.35 13.73
CA ILE A 173 8.50 19.91 15.05
C ILE A 173 9.76 19.99 15.92
N MET A 174 10.56 18.92 15.98
CA MET A 174 11.80 18.87 16.75
C MET A 174 12.83 19.90 16.27
N VAL A 175 12.95 20.10 14.95
CA VAL A 175 13.90 21.09 14.38
C VAL A 175 13.44 22.53 14.61
N LYS A 176 12.13 22.80 14.51
CA LYS A 176 11.58 24.16 14.67
C LYS A 176 11.59 24.65 16.12
N ASN A 177 11.60 23.74 17.08
CA ASN A 177 11.52 24.07 18.50
C ASN A 177 12.88 23.82 19.16
N PRO A 178 13.62 24.87 19.61
CA PRO A 178 14.91 24.69 20.27
C PRO A 178 14.88 23.76 21.49
N LYS A 179 13.69 23.63 22.11
CA LYS A 179 13.40 22.67 23.17
C LYS A 179 11.93 22.29 23.10
N ILE A 180 11.64 21.00 23.17
CA ILE A 180 10.32 20.48 23.48
C ILE A 180 10.33 20.05 24.94
N SER A 181 9.47 20.63 25.76
CA SER A 181 9.34 20.25 27.16
C SER A 181 8.75 18.84 27.26
N TYR A 182 9.31 18.03 28.15
CA TYR A 182 8.75 16.71 28.43
C TYR A 182 7.63 16.84 29.47
N ASP A 183 6.64 17.65 29.16
CA ASP A 183 5.41 17.87 29.90
C ASP A 183 4.22 17.80 28.93
N ASN A 184 3.01 17.99 29.44
CA ASN A 184 1.80 17.90 28.63
C ASN A 184 1.80 18.88 27.45
N THR A 185 2.46 20.04 27.56
CA THR A 185 2.55 21.02 26.47
C THR A 185 3.36 20.45 25.30
N GLY A 186 4.56 19.95 25.56
CA GLY A 186 5.40 19.38 24.50
C GLY A 186 4.85 18.06 23.96
N ILE A 187 4.26 17.23 24.82
CA ILE A 187 3.61 15.98 24.40
C ILE A 187 2.42 16.27 23.47
N ASN A 188 1.57 17.24 23.82
CA ASN A 188 0.44 17.64 22.98
C ASN A 188 0.89 18.24 21.65
N LEU A 189 2.01 18.97 21.62
CA LEU A 189 2.58 19.48 20.38
C LEU A 189 2.93 18.33 19.41
N LEU A 190 3.53 17.24 19.90
CA LEU A 190 3.84 16.06 19.08
C LEU A 190 2.56 15.36 18.62
N LYS A 191 1.58 15.18 19.52
CA LYS A 191 0.27 14.59 19.21
C LYS A 191 -0.44 15.36 18.09
N SER A 192 -0.56 16.67 18.21
CA SER A 192 -1.20 17.51 17.19
C SER A 192 -0.43 17.53 15.86
N GLY A 193 0.89 17.30 15.90
CA GLY A 193 1.67 17.01 14.71
C GLY A 193 1.14 15.79 13.96
N ILE A 194 1.01 14.66 14.65
CA ILE A 194 0.49 13.42 14.07
C ILE A 194 -0.96 13.58 13.62
N GLU A 195 -1.83 14.18 14.43
CA GLU A 195 -3.24 14.44 14.05
C GLU A 195 -3.34 15.19 12.71
N SER A 196 -2.47 16.17 12.46
CA SER A 196 -2.46 16.89 11.18
C SER A 196 -2.15 16.02 9.94
N VAL A 197 -1.43 14.91 10.13
CA VAL A 197 -1.16 13.92 9.07
C VAL A 197 -2.39 13.07 8.80
N PHE A 198 -3.08 12.62 9.86
CA PHE A 198 -4.36 11.92 9.72
C PHE A 198 -5.42 12.81 9.06
N ASP A 199 -5.52 14.07 9.46
CA ASP A 199 -6.42 15.03 8.81
C ASP A 199 -6.09 15.22 7.32
N GLN A 200 -4.81 15.12 6.94
CA GLN A 200 -4.42 15.16 5.53
C GLN A 200 -4.89 13.92 4.78
N LEU A 201 -4.68 12.72 5.33
CA LEU A 201 -5.12 11.48 4.69
C LEU A 201 -6.66 11.43 4.58
N TYR A 202 -7.37 11.86 5.62
CA TYR A 202 -8.84 12.00 5.58
C TYR A 202 -9.29 12.95 4.46
N ARG A 203 -8.68 14.13 4.32
CA ARG A 203 -9.00 15.06 3.22
C ARG A 203 -8.72 14.47 1.83
N ASN A 204 -7.76 13.56 1.72
CA ASN A 204 -7.49 12.87 0.47
C ASN A 204 -8.49 11.73 0.19
N GLY A 205 -9.30 11.33 1.19
CA GLY A 205 -10.26 10.24 1.10
C GLY A 205 -9.79 8.92 1.71
N GLY A 206 -8.62 8.86 2.37
CA GLY A 206 -8.05 7.59 2.85
C GLY A 206 -8.46 7.15 4.27
N ILE A 207 -9.32 7.91 4.95
CA ILE A 207 -9.84 7.57 6.28
C ILE A 207 -11.36 7.61 6.22
N GLY A 208 -12.01 6.59 6.78
CA GLY A 208 -13.46 6.51 6.88
C GLY A 208 -14.05 7.55 7.84
N GLU A 209 -15.38 7.57 7.92
CA GLU A 209 -16.11 8.45 8.83
C GLU A 209 -16.85 7.64 9.90
N LYS A 210 -16.93 8.20 11.11
CA LYS A 210 -17.85 7.75 12.15
C LYS A 210 -19.28 8.19 11.82
N ASP A 211 -20.27 7.61 12.50
CA ASP A 211 -21.69 7.98 12.39
C ASP A 211 -22.00 9.49 12.54
N ASN A 212 -21.11 10.24 13.19
CA ASN A 212 -21.24 11.67 13.40
C ASN A 212 -20.53 12.54 12.33
N GLY A 213 -20.08 11.95 11.22
CA GLY A 213 -19.42 12.64 10.11
C GLY A 213 -18.01 13.15 10.44
N LYS A 214 -17.36 12.60 11.47
CA LYS A 214 -15.97 12.91 11.82
C LYS A 214 -15.03 11.82 11.34
N PRO A 215 -13.77 12.15 11.02
CA PRO A 215 -12.80 11.15 10.60
C PRO A 215 -12.61 10.07 11.65
N ASP A 216 -12.53 8.82 11.20
CA ASP A 216 -12.38 7.67 12.06
C ASP A 216 -10.94 7.31 12.34
N TYR A 217 -10.30 8.15 13.15
CA TYR A 217 -9.00 7.86 13.74
C TYR A 217 -8.93 8.25 15.21
N THR A 218 -7.92 7.71 15.89
CA THR A 218 -7.51 8.11 17.24
C THR A 218 -5.99 8.20 17.28
N VAL A 219 -5.46 9.33 17.76
CA VAL A 219 -4.06 9.46 18.15
C VAL A 219 -4.00 9.56 19.67
N THR A 220 -3.20 8.71 20.29
CA THR A 220 -3.01 8.67 21.74
C THR A 220 -1.60 9.12 22.09
N ALA A 221 -1.48 9.86 23.19
CA ALA A 221 -0.21 10.29 23.75
C ALA A 221 -0.22 9.99 25.25
N LEU A 222 0.69 9.13 25.72
CA LEU A 222 0.86 8.87 27.14
C LEU A 222 1.36 10.13 27.86
N PRO A 223 0.73 10.53 28.98
CA PRO A 223 1.20 11.66 29.76
C PRO A 223 2.55 11.34 30.42
N ARG A 224 3.24 12.38 30.91
CA ARG A 224 4.60 12.24 31.46
C ARG A 224 4.66 11.21 32.60
N GLU A 225 3.65 11.21 33.46
CA GLU A 225 3.51 10.33 34.62
C GLU A 225 3.37 8.85 34.27
N ASP A 226 2.92 8.53 33.06
CA ASP A 226 2.76 7.15 32.58
C ASP A 226 3.99 6.65 31.79
N MET A 227 5.00 7.51 31.61
CA MET A 227 6.23 7.15 30.92
C MET A 227 7.21 6.43 31.84
N LYS A 228 7.99 5.50 31.27
CA LYS A 228 9.08 4.83 31.99
C LYS A 228 10.16 5.85 32.39
N ASP A 229 10.63 5.77 33.64
CA ASP A 229 11.71 6.64 34.13
C ASP A 229 12.97 6.59 33.25
N THR A 230 13.29 5.41 32.71
CA THR A 230 14.42 5.23 31.78
C THR A 230 14.26 6.06 30.52
N ASP A 231 13.07 6.04 29.91
CA ASP A 231 12.77 6.81 28.70
C ASP A 231 12.84 8.33 28.98
N VAL A 232 12.27 8.77 30.11
CA VAL A 232 12.32 10.17 30.54
C VAL A 232 13.77 10.63 30.78
N SER A 233 14.58 9.83 31.46
CA SER A 233 15.99 10.14 31.74
C SER A 233 16.85 10.21 30.47
N GLN A 234 16.55 9.35 29.49
CA GLN A 234 17.18 9.33 28.17
C GLN A 234 16.60 10.36 27.21
N ARG A 235 15.54 11.07 27.61
CA ARG A 235 14.80 12.05 26.80
C ARG A 235 14.20 11.44 25.53
N ILE A 236 13.76 10.19 25.63
CA ILE A 236 13.09 9.46 24.56
C ILE A 236 11.59 9.44 24.90
N TYR A 237 10.75 9.89 23.98
CA TYR A 237 9.30 9.80 24.15
C TYR A 237 8.75 8.66 23.29
N ARG A 238 8.16 7.63 23.93
CA ARG A 238 7.58 6.44 23.30
C ARG A 238 6.07 6.31 23.54
N GLY A 239 5.41 7.42 23.91
CA GLY A 239 4.01 7.44 24.30
C GLY A 239 3.01 7.65 23.17
N LEU A 240 3.46 7.80 21.91
CA LEU A 240 2.57 8.03 20.77
C LEU A 240 2.10 6.70 20.17
N SER A 241 0.80 6.57 19.99
CA SER A 241 0.19 5.47 19.25
C SER A 241 -1.03 5.98 18.47
N TRP A 242 -1.49 5.20 17.51
CA TRP A 242 -2.62 5.56 16.67
C TRP A 242 -3.41 4.34 16.21
N GLN A 243 -4.67 4.57 15.85
CA GLN A 243 -5.58 3.63 15.19
C GLN A 243 -6.45 4.41 14.21
N TYR A 244 -6.82 3.82 13.08
CA TYR A 244 -7.81 4.39 12.16
C TYR A 244 -8.56 3.29 11.39
N HIS A 245 -9.72 3.64 10.86
CA HIS A 245 -10.43 2.84 9.87
C HIS A 245 -10.19 3.46 8.48
N PRO A 246 -9.64 2.70 7.51
CA PRO A 246 -9.52 3.13 6.12
C PRO A 246 -10.89 3.50 5.54
N ALA A 247 -10.92 4.33 4.51
CA ALA A 247 -12.10 4.46 3.68
C ALA A 247 -12.06 3.33 2.65
N ASP A 248 -13.08 2.47 2.65
CA ASP A 248 -13.17 1.37 1.70
C ASP A 248 -13.64 1.88 0.32
N ALA A 249 -13.18 1.21 -0.74
CA ALA A 249 -13.66 1.41 -2.11
C ALA A 249 -14.78 0.40 -2.47
N ILE A 250 -15.60 0.74 -3.46
CA ILE A 250 -16.58 -0.17 -4.03
C ILE A 250 -16.00 -0.77 -5.30
N ASP A 251 -15.59 -2.04 -5.23
CA ASP A 251 -15.03 -2.75 -6.38
C ASP A 251 -16.13 -3.27 -7.33
N ASP A 252 -17.24 -3.76 -6.77
CA ASP A 252 -18.35 -4.36 -7.49
C ASP A 252 -19.70 -3.80 -7.03
N ALA A 253 -20.63 -3.69 -7.98
CA ALA A 253 -22.02 -3.34 -7.70
C ALA A 253 -22.97 -4.32 -8.39
N TYR A 254 -24.00 -4.75 -7.66
CA TYR A 254 -25.04 -5.66 -8.17
C TYR A 254 -26.39 -4.94 -8.16
N ILE A 255 -27.13 -5.05 -9.26
CA ILE A 255 -28.47 -4.49 -9.40
C ILE A 255 -29.51 -5.61 -9.53
N SER A 256 -30.61 -5.47 -8.81
CA SER A 256 -31.80 -6.32 -8.93
C SER A 256 -33.00 -5.46 -9.33
N GLY A 257 -33.91 -6.02 -10.14
CA GLY A 257 -35.13 -5.32 -10.56
C GLY A 257 -36.30 -6.29 -10.73
N GLU A 258 -37.51 -5.74 -10.62
CA GLU A 258 -38.77 -6.42 -10.89
C GLU A 258 -39.56 -5.59 -11.91
N ILE A 259 -40.29 -6.27 -12.80
CA ILE A 259 -41.23 -5.63 -13.70
C ILE A 259 -42.62 -5.80 -13.08
N ASP A 260 -43.18 -4.70 -12.57
CA ASP A 260 -44.57 -4.64 -12.10
C ASP A 260 -45.49 -4.41 -13.32
N LEU A 261 -46.47 -5.30 -13.52
CA LEU A 261 -47.35 -5.36 -14.70
C LEU A 261 -48.81 -5.02 -14.36
#